data_AF-A0A7Y3AMA5-F1
#
_entry.id   AF-A0A7Y3AMA5-F1
#
_cell.length_a   1.000
_cell.length_b   1.000
_cell.length_c   1.000
_cell.angle_alpha   90.00
_cell.angle_beta   90.00
_cell.angle_gamma   90.00
#
_symmetry.space_group_name_H-M   'P 1'
#
loop_
_entity.id
_entity.type
_entity.pdbx_description
1 polymer ?
#
loop_
_entity_poly.entity_id
_entity_poly.type
_entity_poly.pdbx_seq_one_letter_code
_entity_poly.pdbx_strand_id
1 'polypeptide(L)'
;AGTLAAGDFLRTKHPAIRVVATEALQCPTLLSFGFGEHRIEGIGDKHIPWIHNVRNTDMVVAVDDEQTMQLMRLFNEPEGHACLRREGVDEATIAALGQIGISSLCNLVASIKAARYYGMGGRDVIFTPLTDSMELYSSRVEEMLADHGPYTTHLADQHYGRYLAGTSTDHLRELSYADRKALHNFKYFTWVEQQGRSSAELNQLWDEDFWLEVFSQEVVDEWDRLIDRFNQATGLNRSEREHTT
;
A
#
# COMPACT_ATOMS: atom_id res chain seq x y z
N ALA A 1 -1.08 -5.48 -5.91
CA ALA A 1 -1.48 -5.39 -7.34
C ALA A 1 -3.00 -5.29 -7.52
N GLY A 2 -3.82 -6.16 -6.91
CA GLY A 2 -5.29 -6.08 -7.02
C GLY A 2 -5.87 -4.71 -6.64
N THR A 3 -5.59 -4.21 -5.43
CA THR A 3 -6.06 -2.88 -4.98
C THR A 3 -5.53 -1.72 -5.86
N LEU A 4 -4.32 -1.86 -6.43
CA LEU A 4 -3.73 -0.83 -7.27
C LEU A 4 -4.51 -0.63 -8.59
N ALA A 5 -5.29 -1.64 -9.03
CA ALA A 5 -6.19 -1.52 -10.17
C ALA A 5 -7.30 -0.47 -9.96
N ALA A 6 -7.57 -0.04 -8.72
CA ALA A 6 -8.41 1.14 -8.48
C ALA A 6 -7.84 2.38 -9.19
N GLY A 7 -6.51 2.49 -9.33
CA GLY A 7 -5.86 3.54 -10.11
C GLY A 7 -6.13 3.42 -11.62
N ASP A 8 -6.21 2.20 -12.15
CA ASP A 8 -6.62 1.94 -13.54
C ASP A 8 -8.04 2.45 -13.79
N PHE A 9 -8.97 2.08 -12.91
CA PHE A 9 -10.36 2.54 -12.97
C PHE A 9 -10.47 4.06 -12.82
N LEU A 10 -9.84 4.64 -11.79
CA LEU A 10 -9.91 6.08 -11.53
C LEU A 10 -9.34 6.90 -12.68
N ARG A 11 -8.33 6.40 -13.40
CA ARG A 11 -7.80 7.09 -14.58
C ARG A 11 -8.81 7.22 -15.71
N THR A 12 -9.75 6.28 -15.84
CA THR A 12 -10.86 6.41 -16.82
C THR A 12 -11.79 7.60 -16.51
N LYS A 13 -11.85 8.02 -15.24
CA LYS A 13 -12.66 9.16 -14.77
C LYS A 13 -11.83 10.45 -14.68
N HIS A 14 -10.57 10.32 -14.28
CA HIS A 14 -9.61 11.39 -14.07
C HIS A 14 -8.29 11.07 -14.78
N PRO A 15 -8.16 11.36 -16.09
CA PRO A 15 -6.99 10.96 -16.87
C PRO A 15 -5.64 11.47 -16.34
N ALA A 16 -5.67 12.62 -15.66
CA ALA A 16 -4.49 13.25 -15.05
C ALA A 16 -4.10 12.68 -13.67
N ILE A 17 -4.85 11.71 -13.12
CA ILE A 17 -4.51 11.08 -11.85
C ILE A 17 -3.10 10.49 -11.90
N ARG A 18 -2.38 10.51 -10.78
CA ARG A 18 -1.09 9.85 -10.65
C ARG A 18 -1.24 8.57 -9.83
N VAL A 19 -0.77 7.46 -10.37
CA VAL A 19 -0.80 6.16 -9.69
C VAL A 19 0.58 5.88 -9.09
N VAL A 20 0.62 5.76 -7.77
CA VAL A 20 1.86 5.55 -7.01
C VAL A 20 1.86 4.11 -6.47
N ALA A 21 2.88 3.33 -6.84
CA ALA A 21 3.12 2.01 -6.26
C ALA A 21 4.07 2.14 -5.06
N THR A 22 3.80 1.38 -4.00
CA THR A 22 4.57 1.37 -2.76
C THR A 22 5.31 0.05 -2.57
N GLU A 23 6.48 0.10 -1.94
CA GLU A 23 7.28 -1.08 -1.60
C GLU A 23 8.15 -0.85 -0.36
N ALA A 24 8.72 -1.90 0.22
CA ALA A 24 9.70 -1.79 1.28
C ALA A 24 11.08 -1.42 0.74
N LEU A 25 11.75 -0.47 1.39
CA LEU A 25 13.12 -0.07 1.06
C LEU A 25 14.13 -1.21 1.27
N GLN A 26 13.89 -2.09 2.22
CA GLN A 26 14.76 -3.22 2.51
C GLN A 26 14.65 -4.36 1.47
N CYS A 27 13.58 -4.40 0.66
CA CYS A 27 13.42 -5.36 -0.44
C CYS A 27 12.75 -4.68 -1.65
N PRO A 28 13.37 -3.66 -2.26
CA PRO A 28 12.69 -2.84 -3.24
C PRO A 28 12.69 -3.55 -4.60
N THR A 29 11.55 -4.13 -4.95
CA THR A 29 11.36 -4.98 -6.13
C THR A 29 11.28 -4.17 -7.42
N LEU A 30 10.52 -3.08 -7.38
CA LEU A 30 10.33 -2.14 -8.46
C LEU A 30 11.52 -1.19 -8.57
N LEU A 31 12.17 -0.78 -7.47
CA LEU A 31 13.34 0.09 -7.59
C LEU A 31 14.65 -0.68 -7.88
N SER A 32 14.87 -1.84 -7.25
CA SER A 32 16.17 -2.52 -7.26
C SER A 32 16.08 -4.06 -7.25
N PHE A 33 15.12 -4.63 -7.97
CA PHE A 33 15.02 -6.08 -8.23
C PHE A 33 14.83 -6.99 -6.99
N GLY A 34 14.42 -6.43 -5.85
CA GLY A 34 13.78 -7.19 -4.77
C GLY A 34 14.72 -8.10 -4.00
N PHE A 35 15.94 -7.64 -3.72
CA PHE A 35 16.86 -8.34 -2.83
C PHE A 35 16.73 -7.82 -1.38
N GLY A 36 16.50 -8.74 -0.44
CA GLY A 36 16.41 -8.45 1.00
C GLY A 36 15.17 -9.04 1.66
N GLU A 37 14.86 -8.56 2.86
CA GLU A 37 13.69 -8.92 3.67
C GLU A 37 13.20 -7.68 4.42
N HIS A 38 11.92 -7.63 4.75
CA HIS A 38 11.31 -6.49 5.43
C HIS A 38 10.24 -6.91 6.43
N ARG A 39 9.88 -5.98 7.32
CA ARG A 39 8.83 -6.15 8.35
C ARG A 39 7.45 -5.64 7.92
N ILE A 40 7.32 -5.03 6.74
CA ILE A 40 6.03 -4.51 6.26
C ILE A 40 5.10 -5.66 5.84
N GLU A 41 4.22 -6.09 6.72
CA GLU A 41 3.28 -7.17 6.43
C GLU A 41 2.16 -6.73 5.48
N GLY A 42 1.77 -7.60 4.54
CA GLY A 42 0.66 -7.36 3.61
C GLY A 42 1.07 -6.76 2.25
N ILE A 43 2.34 -6.41 2.04
CA ILE A 43 2.86 -6.03 0.72
C ILE A 43 3.61 -7.20 0.06
N GLY A 44 3.64 -7.22 -1.28
CA GLY A 44 4.36 -8.25 -2.04
C GLY A 44 5.76 -7.80 -2.43
N ASP A 45 6.73 -8.69 -2.30
CA ASP A 45 8.13 -8.47 -2.66
C ASP A 45 8.67 -9.55 -3.61
N LYS A 46 9.92 -9.38 -4.05
CA LYS A 46 10.75 -10.32 -4.83
C LYS A 46 10.25 -10.68 -6.23
N HIS A 47 9.06 -10.22 -6.61
CA HIS A 47 8.53 -10.33 -7.97
C HIS A 47 7.45 -9.29 -8.24
N ILE A 48 7.25 -8.94 -9.51
CA ILE A 48 6.13 -8.10 -9.92
C ILE A 48 4.94 -9.01 -10.22
N PRO A 49 3.77 -8.86 -9.55
CA PRO A 49 2.62 -9.71 -9.81
C PRO A 49 2.16 -9.67 -11.27
N TRP A 50 1.69 -10.80 -11.79
CA TRP A 50 1.23 -10.92 -13.17
C TRP A 50 0.21 -9.85 -13.52
N ILE A 51 -0.76 -9.66 -12.63
CA ILE A 51 -1.89 -8.72 -12.78
C ILE A 51 -1.54 -7.25 -12.51
N HIS A 52 -0.28 -6.89 -12.21
CA HIS A 52 0.07 -5.48 -12.01
C HIS A 52 0.20 -4.76 -13.36
N ASN A 53 -0.73 -3.84 -13.67
CA ASN A 53 -0.61 -2.96 -14.83
C ASN A 53 0.48 -1.87 -14.63
N VAL A 54 1.75 -2.25 -14.84
CA VAL A 54 2.89 -1.35 -14.63
C VAL A 54 2.91 -0.18 -15.64
N ARG A 55 2.30 -0.36 -16.81
CA ARG A 55 2.13 0.71 -17.80
C ARG A 55 1.38 1.92 -17.22
N ASN A 56 0.46 1.65 -16.30
CA ASN A 56 -0.36 2.65 -15.65
C ASN A 56 0.23 3.23 -14.35
N THR A 57 1.40 2.76 -13.92
CA THR A 57 2.09 3.23 -12.71
C THR A 57 2.98 4.43 -13.03
N ASP A 58 2.75 5.57 -12.36
CA ASP A 58 3.50 6.80 -12.60
C ASP A 58 4.71 6.97 -11.70
N MET A 59 4.67 6.42 -10.49
CA MET A 59 5.75 6.57 -9.51
C MET A 59 5.87 5.32 -8.67
N VAL A 60 7.08 5.04 -8.22
CA VAL A 60 7.38 4.05 -7.18
C VAL A 60 7.96 4.78 -5.97
N VAL A 61 7.47 4.44 -4.79
CA VAL A 61 7.97 4.94 -3.51
C VAL A 61 8.36 3.76 -2.64
N ALA A 62 9.64 3.69 -2.26
CA ALA A 62 10.11 2.76 -1.25
C ALA A 62 10.09 3.42 0.13
N VAL A 63 9.54 2.69 1.11
CA VAL A 63 9.42 3.12 2.50
C VAL A 63 10.28 2.24 3.38
N ASP A 64 11.07 2.87 4.25
CA ASP A 64 11.85 2.18 5.26
C ASP A 64 10.91 1.46 6.23
N ASP A 65 11.05 0.14 6.37
CA ASP A 65 10.22 -0.63 7.28
C ASP A 65 10.36 -0.17 8.74
N GLU A 66 11.52 0.36 9.14
CA GLU A 66 11.75 0.94 10.46
C GLU A 66 10.86 2.17 10.69
N GLN A 67 10.65 2.98 9.66
CA GLN A 67 9.73 4.11 9.73
C GLN A 67 8.31 3.63 10.03
N THR A 68 7.86 2.55 9.39
CA THR A 68 6.53 1.98 9.66
C THR A 68 6.44 1.40 11.08
N MET A 69 7.48 0.69 11.55
CA MET A 69 7.49 0.11 12.89
C MET A 69 7.47 1.16 14.00
N GLN A 70 8.19 2.28 13.83
CA GLN A 70 8.22 3.33 14.85
C GLN A 70 6.97 4.22 14.82
N LEU A 71 6.37 4.43 13.63
CA LEU A 71 5.06 5.07 13.52
C LEU A 71 3.95 4.21 14.13
N MET A 72 4.03 2.88 13.99
CA MET A 72 3.11 1.96 14.66
C MET A 72 3.10 2.23 16.17
N ARG A 73 4.28 2.33 16.81
CA ARG A 73 4.37 2.68 18.24
C ARG A 73 3.80 4.06 18.54
N LEU A 74 4.15 5.07 17.73
CA LEU A 74 3.66 6.45 17.89
C LEU A 74 2.13 6.53 17.84
N PHE A 75 1.50 5.70 17.00
CA PHE A 75 0.06 5.72 16.73
C PHE A 75 -0.75 4.85 17.68
N ASN A 76 -0.12 3.96 18.46
CA ASN A 76 -0.82 2.97 19.28
C ASN A 76 -0.42 3.00 20.77
N GLU A 77 0.66 3.67 21.15
CA GLU A 77 1.09 3.77 22.54
C GLU A 77 0.69 5.11 23.19
N PRO A 78 0.36 5.13 24.51
CA PRO A 78 -0.15 6.32 25.20
C PRO A 78 0.74 7.56 25.08
N GLU A 79 2.05 7.39 25.20
CA GLU A 79 3.05 8.46 25.08
C GLU A 79 3.07 9.06 23.67
N GLY A 80 2.80 8.23 22.66
CA GLY A 80 2.65 8.65 21.28
C GLY A 80 1.41 9.49 21.05
N HIS A 81 0.26 9.05 21.57
CA HIS A 81 -0.98 9.84 21.57
C HIS A 81 -0.82 11.17 22.31
N ALA A 82 -0.11 11.17 23.44
CA ALA A 82 0.21 12.39 24.18
C ALA A 82 1.09 13.36 23.36
N CYS A 83 2.04 12.84 22.57
CA CYS A 83 2.83 13.63 21.62
C CYS A 83 1.94 14.26 20.54
N LEU A 84 1.15 13.44 19.84
CA LEU A 84 0.27 13.92 18.76
C LEU A 84 -0.74 14.98 19.22
N ARG A 85 -1.27 14.84 20.44
CA ARG A 85 -2.13 15.84 21.06
C ARG A 85 -1.41 17.17 21.30
N ARG A 86 -0.15 17.14 21.76
CA ARG A 86 0.66 18.37 21.91
C ARG A 86 0.92 19.04 20.56
N GLU A 87 1.06 18.25 19.51
CA GLU A 87 1.25 18.69 18.12
C GLU A 87 -0.05 19.16 17.44
N GLY A 88 -1.18 19.13 18.16
CA GLY A 88 -2.45 19.69 17.71
C GLY A 88 -3.33 18.73 16.90
N VAL A 89 -3.02 17.43 16.88
CA VAL A 89 -3.90 16.41 16.31
C VAL A 89 -5.13 16.25 17.21
N ASP A 90 -6.32 16.27 16.63
CA ASP A 90 -7.57 16.15 17.37
C ASP A 90 -7.82 14.72 17.89
N GLU A 91 -8.64 14.61 18.94
CA GLU A 91 -8.95 13.32 19.59
C GLU A 91 -9.62 12.31 18.66
N ALA A 92 -10.46 12.75 17.72
CA ALA A 92 -11.15 11.83 16.83
C ALA A 92 -10.15 11.18 15.85
N THR A 93 -9.19 11.96 15.35
CA THR A 93 -8.07 11.44 14.56
C THR A 93 -7.22 10.48 15.39
N ILE A 94 -6.79 10.87 16.60
CA ILE A 94 -5.97 10.01 17.47
C ILE A 94 -6.67 8.68 17.77
N ALA A 95 -7.96 8.69 18.08
CA ALA A 95 -8.74 7.49 18.35
C ALA A 95 -8.86 6.56 17.14
N ALA A 96 -8.77 7.10 15.91
CA ALA A 96 -8.83 6.32 14.68
C ALA A 96 -7.47 5.73 14.26
N LEU A 97 -6.34 6.15 14.83
CA LEU A 97 -5.00 5.72 14.39
C LEU A 97 -4.75 4.21 14.55
N GLY A 98 -5.42 3.56 15.51
CA GLY A 98 -5.37 2.10 15.66
C GLY A 98 -5.98 1.33 14.48
N GLN A 99 -6.75 2.00 13.61
CA GLN A 99 -7.28 1.42 12.37
C GLN A 99 -6.23 1.37 11.24
N ILE A 100 -5.00 1.82 11.49
CA ILE A 100 -3.94 1.88 10.48
C ILE A 100 -2.91 0.78 10.75
N GLY A 101 -3.06 -0.36 10.06
CA GLY A 101 -2.09 -1.46 10.09
C GLY A 101 -0.75 -1.14 9.43
N ILE A 102 0.15 -2.12 9.40
CA ILE A 102 1.56 -1.91 9.00
C ILE A 102 1.71 -1.51 7.53
N SER A 103 1.06 -2.21 6.59
CA SER A 103 1.08 -1.81 5.17
C SER A 103 0.33 -0.51 4.92
N SER A 104 -0.70 -0.22 5.73
CA SER A 104 -1.40 1.07 5.72
C SER A 104 -0.47 2.23 6.11
N LEU A 105 0.42 2.02 7.09
CA LEU A 105 1.47 2.99 7.44
C LEU A 105 2.46 3.21 6.28
N CYS A 106 2.82 2.15 5.56
CA CYS A 106 3.62 2.27 4.33
C CYS A 106 2.93 3.16 3.30
N ASN A 107 1.63 2.92 3.03
CA ASN A 107 0.84 3.74 2.11
C ASN A 107 0.71 5.19 2.58
N LEU A 108 0.52 5.43 3.88
CA LEU A 108 0.47 6.78 4.47
C LEU A 108 1.79 7.52 4.27
N VAL A 109 2.92 6.91 4.61
CA VAL A 109 4.24 7.51 4.41
C VAL A 109 4.48 7.79 2.93
N ALA A 110 4.18 6.84 2.05
CA ALA A 110 4.34 7.05 0.62
C ALA A 110 3.45 8.18 0.08
N SER A 111 2.25 8.36 0.64
CA SER A 111 1.36 9.47 0.33
C SER A 111 1.98 10.81 0.73
N ILE A 112 2.58 10.90 1.93
CA ILE A 112 3.30 12.09 2.38
C ILE A 112 4.49 12.38 1.46
N LYS A 113 5.26 11.36 1.09
CA LYS A 113 6.39 11.49 0.16
C LYS A 113 5.94 12.01 -1.21
N ALA A 114 4.89 11.43 -1.78
CA ALA A 114 4.32 11.84 -3.06
C ALA A 114 3.79 13.28 -3.00
N ALA A 115 3.07 13.65 -1.93
CA ALA A 115 2.59 15.02 -1.72
C ALA A 115 3.73 16.04 -1.73
N ARG A 116 4.81 15.76 -0.99
CA ARG A 116 5.99 16.62 -0.93
C ARG A 116 6.71 16.69 -2.28
N TYR A 117 6.89 15.55 -2.95
CA TYR A 117 7.57 15.49 -4.24
C TYR A 117 6.84 16.30 -5.32
N TYR A 118 5.53 16.16 -5.41
CA TYR A 118 4.70 16.88 -6.39
C TYR A 118 4.35 18.31 -5.96
N GLY A 119 4.77 18.75 -4.77
CA GLY A 119 4.44 20.08 -4.25
C GLY A 119 2.93 20.29 -4.03
N MET A 120 2.22 19.23 -3.65
CA MET A 120 0.78 19.26 -3.43
C MET A 120 0.42 20.17 -2.25
N GLY A 121 -0.68 20.90 -2.38
CA GLY A 121 -1.25 21.76 -1.34
C GLY A 121 -2.69 21.39 -1.03
N GLY A 122 -3.39 22.23 -0.25
CA GLY A 122 -4.76 21.96 0.21
C GLY A 122 -5.85 21.92 -0.87
N ARG A 123 -5.50 22.04 -2.16
CA ARG A 123 -6.41 21.88 -3.30
C ARG A 123 -6.26 20.53 -4.00
N ASP A 124 -5.22 19.79 -3.65
CA ASP A 124 -4.92 18.50 -4.24
C ASP A 124 -5.47 17.38 -3.36
N VAL A 125 -5.76 16.23 -3.97
CA VAL A 125 -6.38 15.09 -3.29
C VAL A 125 -5.48 13.87 -3.43
N ILE A 126 -5.25 13.18 -2.32
CA ILE A 126 -4.66 11.85 -2.30
C ILE A 126 -5.72 10.85 -1.87
N PHE A 127 -5.91 9.84 -2.70
CA PHE A 127 -6.65 8.64 -2.33
C PHE A 127 -5.64 7.56 -1.96
N THR A 128 -5.73 7.03 -0.73
CA THR A 128 -4.81 6.01 -0.23
C THR A 128 -5.58 4.92 0.50
N PRO A 129 -5.42 3.64 0.11
CA PRO A 129 -6.07 2.55 0.83
C PRO A 129 -5.33 2.27 2.14
N LEU A 130 -6.10 2.23 3.24
CA LEU A 130 -5.68 1.71 4.53
C LEU A 130 -6.34 0.33 4.67
N THR A 131 -5.55 -0.72 4.49
CA THR A 131 -6.01 -2.07 4.13
C THR A 131 -6.51 -2.89 5.32
N ASP A 132 -5.99 -2.64 6.51
CA ASP A 132 -6.29 -3.37 7.74
C ASP A 132 -5.98 -2.51 8.97
N SER A 133 -6.46 -2.98 10.14
CA SER A 133 -6.24 -2.37 11.44
C SER A 133 -5.06 -3.02 12.19
N MET A 134 -4.59 -2.33 13.23
CA MET A 134 -3.54 -2.86 14.12
C MET A 134 -3.97 -4.06 14.97
N GLU A 135 -5.26 -4.40 15.00
CA GLU A 135 -5.77 -5.56 15.72
C GLU A 135 -5.16 -6.88 15.20
N LEU A 136 -4.76 -6.92 13.92
CA LEU A 136 -4.13 -8.10 13.31
C LEU A 136 -2.64 -8.26 13.66
N TYR A 137 -2.03 -7.27 14.33
CA TYR A 137 -0.58 -7.17 14.50
C TYR A 137 -0.14 -7.06 15.97
N SER A 138 -0.91 -7.61 16.91
CA SER A 138 -0.59 -7.56 18.34
C SER A 138 0.78 -8.16 18.66
N SER A 139 1.17 -9.24 17.99
CA SER A 139 2.50 -9.86 18.15
C SER A 139 3.63 -8.92 17.78
N ARG A 140 3.44 -8.06 16.78
CA ARG A 140 4.46 -7.07 16.38
C ARG A 140 4.67 -6.01 17.46
N VAL A 141 3.60 -5.63 18.17
CA VAL A 141 3.69 -4.70 19.30
C VAL A 141 4.48 -5.32 20.45
N GLU A 142 4.23 -6.60 20.77
CA GLU A 142 4.96 -7.33 21.79
C GLU A 142 6.46 -7.47 21.46
N GLU A 143 6.79 -7.79 20.20
CA GLU A 143 8.18 -7.85 19.71
C GLU A 143 8.88 -6.49 19.84
N MET A 144 8.24 -5.40 19.40
CA MET A 144 8.81 -4.05 19.52
C MET A 144 9.05 -3.65 20.98
N LEU A 145 8.17 -4.05 21.89
CA LEU A 145 8.34 -3.85 23.33
C LEU A 145 9.52 -4.67 23.88
N ALA A 146 9.68 -5.92 23.43
CA ALA A 146 10.79 -6.77 23.84
C ALA A 146 12.15 -6.25 23.34
N ASP A 147 12.21 -5.82 22.09
CA ASP A 147 13.45 -5.39 21.43
C ASP A 147 13.90 -3.99 21.85
N HIS A 148 12.95 -3.07 22.04
CA HIS A 148 13.24 -1.65 22.29
C HIS A 148 12.86 -1.15 23.69
N GLY A 149 12.17 -1.99 24.49
CA GLY A 149 11.68 -1.61 25.81
C GLY A 149 10.50 -0.62 25.77
N PRO A 150 10.13 -0.06 26.94
CA PRO A 150 8.98 0.82 27.08
C PRO A 150 9.04 2.04 26.16
N TYR A 151 7.91 2.41 25.56
CA TYR A 151 7.83 3.66 24.80
C TYR A 151 7.74 4.83 25.77
N THR A 152 8.51 5.87 25.50
CA THR A 152 8.62 7.01 26.40
C THR A 152 8.24 8.28 25.64
N THR A 153 7.87 9.33 26.38
CA THR A 153 7.63 10.66 25.80
C THR A 153 8.82 11.13 24.96
N HIS A 154 10.06 10.83 25.37
CA HIS A 154 11.26 11.20 24.61
C HIS A 154 11.34 10.48 23.26
N LEU A 155 11.03 9.18 23.23
CA LEU A 155 10.97 8.41 21.98
C LEU A 155 9.82 8.89 21.09
N ALA A 156 8.66 9.19 21.66
CA ALA A 156 7.51 9.73 20.93
C ALA A 156 7.88 11.03 20.19
N ASP A 157 8.53 11.98 20.87
CA ASP A 157 8.98 13.24 20.27
C ASP A 157 10.01 13.01 19.15
N GLN A 158 10.97 12.10 19.38
CA GLN A 158 11.98 11.73 18.36
C GLN A 158 11.34 11.09 17.13
N HIS A 159 10.40 10.17 17.32
CA HIS A 159 9.75 9.45 16.24
C HIS A 159 8.77 10.33 15.48
N TYR A 160 8.00 11.20 16.17
CA TYR A 160 7.21 12.22 15.50
C TYR A 160 8.08 13.11 14.61
N GLY A 161 9.16 13.65 15.17
CA GLY A 161 10.07 14.54 14.44
C GLY A 161 10.76 13.86 13.26
N ARG A 162 11.28 12.64 13.45
CA ARG A 162 12.04 11.90 12.43
C ARG A 162 11.14 11.24 11.39
N TYR A 163 10.16 10.46 11.84
CA TYR A 163 9.42 9.52 10.99
C TYR A 163 8.09 10.07 10.47
N LEU A 164 7.56 11.16 11.05
CA LEU A 164 6.35 11.82 10.53
C LEU A 164 6.69 13.19 9.95
N ALA A 165 7.01 14.17 10.78
CA ALA A 165 7.30 15.55 10.36
C ALA A 165 8.50 15.63 9.40
N GLY A 166 9.53 14.81 9.65
CA GLY A 166 10.76 14.71 8.89
C GLY A 166 10.71 13.87 7.62
N THR A 167 9.56 13.34 7.21
CA THR A 167 9.46 12.45 6.02
C THR A 167 10.00 13.13 4.76
N SER A 168 11.11 12.65 4.23
CA SER A 168 11.79 13.25 3.07
C SER A 168 11.25 12.68 1.74
N THR A 169 11.72 13.19 0.61
CA THR A 169 11.41 12.66 -0.73
C THR A 169 12.49 11.70 -1.25
N ASP A 170 13.19 11.01 -0.34
CA ASP A 170 14.16 9.97 -0.69
C ASP A 170 13.50 8.69 -1.21
N HIS A 171 14.30 7.84 -1.84
CA HIS A 171 13.94 6.48 -2.26
C HIS A 171 12.62 6.39 -3.06
N LEU A 172 12.42 7.34 -3.97
CA LEU A 172 11.30 7.37 -4.90
C LEU A 172 11.79 7.63 -6.32
N ARG A 173 10.96 7.28 -7.31
CA ARG A 173 11.22 7.54 -8.73
C ARG A 173 9.91 7.73 -9.49
N GLU A 174 9.78 8.86 -10.18
CA GLU A 174 8.79 9.01 -11.25
C GLU A 174 9.22 8.12 -12.43
N LEU A 175 8.29 7.32 -12.95
CA LEU A 175 8.55 6.34 -13.99
C LEU A 175 8.29 6.94 -15.37
N SER A 176 9.34 7.00 -16.18
CA SER A 176 9.22 7.24 -17.61
C SER A 176 8.59 6.03 -18.32
N TYR A 177 8.27 6.18 -19.61
CA TYR A 177 7.86 5.05 -20.45
C TYR A 177 8.89 3.90 -20.41
N ALA A 178 10.18 4.24 -20.46
CA ALA A 178 11.25 3.25 -20.46
C ALA A 178 11.33 2.50 -19.12
N ASP A 179 11.16 3.20 -17.99
CA ASP A 179 11.12 2.56 -16.67
C ASP A 179 9.95 1.60 -16.57
N ARG A 180 8.74 2.02 -16.98
CA ARG A 180 7.54 1.17 -16.98
C ARG A 180 7.73 -0.05 -17.86
N LYS A 181 8.35 0.11 -19.04
CA LYS A 181 8.62 -1.02 -19.95
C LYS A 181 9.65 -1.97 -19.38
N ALA A 182 10.70 -1.46 -18.74
CA ALA A 182 11.72 -2.27 -18.08
C ALA A 182 11.10 -3.13 -16.95
N LEU A 183 10.26 -2.53 -16.11
CA LEU A 183 9.54 -3.24 -15.05
C LEU A 183 8.53 -4.26 -15.60
N HIS A 184 7.81 -3.91 -16.66
CA HIS A 184 6.96 -4.87 -17.35
C HIS A 184 7.76 -6.06 -17.87
N ASN A 185 8.91 -5.83 -18.51
CA ASN A 185 9.78 -6.90 -18.99
C ASN A 185 10.39 -7.69 -17.82
N PHE A 186 10.62 -7.09 -16.66
CA PHE A 186 11.16 -7.78 -15.48
C PHE A 186 10.27 -8.93 -15.00
N LYS A 187 8.95 -8.87 -15.28
CA LYS A 187 8.03 -10.01 -15.08
C LYS A 187 8.47 -11.29 -15.80
N TYR A 188 9.27 -11.21 -16.85
CA TYR A 188 9.78 -12.34 -17.61
C TYR A 188 10.43 -13.41 -16.71
N PHE A 189 11.30 -13.00 -15.79
CA PHE A 189 12.06 -13.95 -14.98
C PHE A 189 11.15 -14.78 -14.07
N THR A 190 10.18 -14.15 -13.41
CA THR A 190 9.24 -14.90 -12.58
C THR A 190 8.24 -15.65 -13.45
N TRP A 191 7.56 -14.97 -14.37
CA TRP A 191 6.37 -15.54 -14.98
C TRP A 191 6.66 -16.44 -16.17
N VAL A 192 7.64 -16.09 -17.00
CA VAL A 192 8.01 -16.88 -18.18
C VAL A 192 8.98 -17.98 -17.79
N GLU A 193 10.13 -17.63 -17.21
CA GLU A 193 11.20 -18.60 -16.91
C GLU A 193 10.83 -19.56 -15.78
N GLN A 194 10.23 -19.06 -14.68
CA GLN A 194 9.99 -19.88 -13.49
C GLN A 194 8.57 -20.47 -13.44
N GLN A 195 7.56 -19.75 -13.92
CA GLN A 195 6.15 -20.14 -13.81
C GLN A 195 5.53 -20.64 -15.12
N GLY A 196 6.29 -20.67 -16.22
CA GLY A 196 5.89 -21.32 -17.48
C GLY A 196 4.89 -20.56 -18.34
N ARG A 197 4.69 -19.25 -18.13
CA ARG A 197 3.96 -18.38 -19.07
C ARG A 197 4.74 -18.21 -20.36
N SER A 198 4.07 -17.88 -21.44
CA SER A 198 4.71 -17.53 -22.71
C SER A 198 5.11 -16.05 -22.74
N SER A 199 6.14 -15.73 -23.53
CA SER A 199 6.47 -14.32 -23.82
C SER A 199 5.35 -13.59 -24.58
N ALA A 200 4.51 -14.33 -25.33
CA ALA A 200 3.35 -13.77 -26.01
C ALA A 200 2.30 -13.26 -25.00
N GLU A 201 1.97 -14.08 -24.00
CA GLU A 201 1.09 -13.67 -22.88
C GLU A 201 1.68 -12.47 -22.13
N LEU A 202 3.01 -12.42 -21.91
CA LEU A 202 3.62 -11.28 -21.25
C LEU A 202 3.45 -10.00 -22.09
N ASN A 203 3.70 -10.07 -23.39
CA ASN A 203 3.54 -8.92 -24.29
C ASN A 203 2.10 -8.42 -24.35
N GLN A 204 1.10 -9.29 -24.23
CA GLN A 204 -0.32 -8.88 -24.17
C GLN A 204 -0.61 -7.96 -22.97
N LEU A 205 0.03 -8.18 -21.81
CA LEU A 205 -0.13 -7.29 -20.65
C LEU A 205 0.36 -5.85 -20.90
N TRP A 206 1.11 -5.60 -21.97
CA TRP A 206 1.54 -4.24 -22.34
C TRP A 206 0.50 -3.51 -23.20
N ASP A 207 -0.43 -4.25 -23.78
CA ASP A 207 -1.51 -3.71 -24.60
C ASP A 207 -2.56 -3.03 -23.70
N GLU A 208 -2.99 -1.83 -24.07
CA GLU A 208 -4.04 -1.12 -23.34
C GLU A 208 -5.40 -1.77 -23.55
N ASP A 209 -5.66 -2.30 -24.75
CA ASP A 209 -6.93 -2.95 -25.09
C ASP A 209 -7.14 -4.22 -24.27
N PHE A 210 -6.06 -4.93 -23.93
CA PHE A 210 -6.11 -6.08 -23.01
C PHE A 210 -6.71 -5.68 -21.65
N TRP A 211 -6.30 -4.55 -21.08
CA TRP A 211 -6.81 -4.10 -19.78
C TRP A 211 -8.25 -3.57 -19.88
N LEU A 212 -8.62 -2.96 -21.01
CA LEU A 212 -10.01 -2.57 -21.27
C LEU A 212 -10.94 -3.79 -21.34
N GLU A 213 -10.48 -4.89 -21.93
CA GLU A 213 -11.21 -6.15 -21.98
C GLU A 213 -11.31 -6.82 -20.61
N VAL A 214 -10.20 -6.90 -19.88
CA VAL A 214 -10.14 -7.48 -18.51
C VAL A 214 -11.06 -6.74 -17.55
N PHE A 215 -11.21 -5.42 -17.69
CA PHE A 215 -12.10 -4.61 -16.86
C PHE A 215 -13.43 -4.28 -17.55
N SER A 216 -13.83 -5.05 -18.57
CA SER A 216 -15.13 -4.90 -19.21
C SER A 216 -16.26 -5.21 -18.21
N GLN A 217 -17.41 -4.56 -18.41
CA GLN A 217 -18.56 -4.71 -17.50
C GLN A 217 -18.99 -6.17 -17.38
N GLU A 218 -18.95 -6.94 -18.48
CA GLU A 218 -19.28 -8.37 -18.48
C GLU A 218 -18.36 -9.18 -17.54
N VAL A 219 -17.06 -8.91 -17.56
CA VAL A 219 -16.09 -9.60 -16.69
C VAL A 219 -16.28 -9.17 -15.23
N VAL A 220 -16.50 -7.88 -14.98
CA VAL A 220 -16.76 -7.35 -13.63
C VAL A 220 -18.05 -7.94 -13.05
N ASP A 221 -19.13 -8.00 -13.81
CA ASP A 221 -20.42 -8.58 -13.39
C ASP A 221 -20.26 -10.07 -13.05
N GLU A 222 -19.44 -10.80 -13.81
CA GLU A 222 -19.13 -12.21 -13.50
C GLU A 222 -18.28 -12.35 -12.23
N TRP A 223 -17.31 -11.46 -12.00
CA TRP A 223 -16.56 -11.44 -10.74
C TRP A 223 -17.45 -11.17 -9.54
N ASP A 224 -18.36 -10.19 -9.64
CA ASP A 224 -19.33 -9.89 -8.58
C ASP A 224 -20.21 -11.10 -8.28
N ARG A 225 -20.70 -11.78 -9.33
CA ARG A 225 -21.47 -13.03 -9.17
C ARG A 225 -20.66 -14.13 -8.46
N LEU A 226 -19.38 -14.26 -8.78
CA LEU A 226 -18.49 -15.25 -8.15
C LEU A 226 -18.19 -14.89 -6.68
N ILE A 227 -17.97 -13.61 -6.39
CA ILE A 227 -17.76 -13.08 -5.04
C ILE A 227 -19.02 -13.32 -4.19
N ASP A 228 -20.20 -13.00 -4.69
CA ASP A 228 -21.47 -13.23 -4.01
C ASP A 228 -21.68 -14.71 -3.70
N ARG A 229 -21.41 -15.58 -4.67
CA ARG A 229 -21.49 -17.03 -4.48
C ARG A 229 -20.51 -17.51 -3.41
N PHE A 230 -19.28 -16.99 -3.40
CA PHE A 230 -18.28 -17.32 -2.39
C PHE A 230 -18.74 -16.87 -1.00
N ASN A 231 -19.19 -15.63 -0.85
CA ASN A 231 -19.68 -15.07 0.41
C ASN A 231 -20.89 -15.82 0.98
N GLN A 232 -21.78 -16.29 0.11
CA GLN A 232 -22.90 -17.15 0.50
C GLN A 232 -22.41 -18.52 1.00
N ALA A 233 -21.39 -19.10 0.38
CA ALA A 233 -20.84 -20.40 0.76
C ALA A 233 -20.07 -20.35 2.09
N THR A 234 -19.41 -19.24 2.40
CA THR A 234 -18.63 -19.05 3.64
C THR A 234 -19.46 -18.56 4.83
N GLY A 235 -20.75 -18.25 4.62
CA GLY A 235 -21.67 -17.85 5.68
C GLY A 235 -21.55 -16.39 6.12
N LEU A 236 -20.75 -15.58 5.42
CA LEU A 236 -20.55 -14.15 5.71
C LEU A 236 -21.85 -13.32 5.55
N ASN A 237 -22.84 -13.83 4.79
CA ASN A 237 -24.14 -13.19 4.61
C ASN A 237 -25.22 -13.61 5.64
N ARG A 238 -24.87 -14.33 6.72
CA ARG A 238 -25.87 -14.82 7.71
C ARG A 238 -26.19 -13.86 8.87
N SER A 239 -25.46 -12.76 9.06
CA SER A 239 -25.58 -11.94 10.28
C SER A 239 -26.63 -10.80 10.25
N GLU A 240 -27.41 -10.60 9.18
CA GLU A 240 -28.40 -9.50 9.13
C GLU A 240 -29.87 -9.92 9.37
N ARG A 241 -30.17 -11.14 9.83
CA ARG A 241 -31.57 -11.60 10.02
C ARG A 241 -31.90 -12.25 11.37
N GLU A 242 -31.22 -11.91 12.46
CA GLU A 242 -31.56 -12.46 13.79
C GLU A 242 -31.90 -11.44 14.87
N HIS A 243 -32.12 -10.15 14.55
CA HIS A 243 -32.64 -9.16 15.51
C HIS A 243 -33.95 -8.54 15.03
N THR A 244 -34.97 -9.37 14.83
CA THR A 244 -36.36 -8.91 14.89
C THR A 244 -37.28 -10.07 15.28
N THR A 245 -37.42 -10.33 16.57
CA THR A 245 -38.69 -10.79 17.17
C THR A 245 -38.70 -10.46 18.65
#